data_AF-A0A4S3M1V0-F1
#
_entry.id   AF-A0A4S3M1V0-F1
#
_cell.length_a   1.000
_cell.length_b   1.000
_cell.length_c   1.000
_cell.angle_alpha   90.00
_cell.angle_beta   90.00
_cell.angle_gamma   90.00
#
_symmetry.space_group_name_H-M   'P 1'
#
loop_
_entity.id
_entity.type
_entity.pdbx_description
1 polymer ?
#
loop_
_entity_poly.entity_id
_entity_poly.type
_entity_poly.pdbx_seq_one_letter_code
_entity_poly.pdbx_strand_id
1 'polypeptide(L)'
;MSKTSESKIIKSPYDFKVAWEELLGYEDFWKIFLSDVLEKYIIGQRWYGGKSSKLKYIELAESFRIQQSGEIYYGLILEVNFYEAFFQHYFLPIAFVTDEAYAEKGRILEISLQGKKGYIVDAVNLEAFRRVVFQRIQSALPHDTTKVQYHRSEKLESEPYESSRFMGMEQSNTSIIINEKYVIKFFRRIYATKNPDYELSRFLSEKREFKNIPAYIGSMSVKDMENINITIALMQSLVENQGDAWGYMLDELHKVFSNLEYKKINVDRLPSADIFTRLGIREVPPEIIDWAGLNIFQKLRKLGLRTAEMHVHLGAEFEDMGFTPTHYNGDYEVWLKNRMLHQFQNRLNMVENNLHKLTGRALELAKEFLERKNEIRKRFVDFDWTRLKGERIRIHGDYHLGQVLVQNDDFYILDFEGEPESTIRDRKVKQPPLKDVAGMFRSFHYAIYATIFGHEADYPYNKEELFKAGELLYRYMVAVFSDTYIDYVRSKNLSIGYLGERTYVLKYCLLEKAVYELGYEMNSRPLWAVIPLEGIMSILNEKH
;
A
#
# COMPACT_ATOMS: atom_id res chain seq x y z
N MET A 1 57.13 4.98 -21.58
CA MET A 1 56.21 3.86 -21.27
C MET A 1 54.94 4.46 -20.70
N SER A 2 53.93 4.64 -21.54
CA SER A 2 52.59 5.08 -21.17
C SER A 2 51.66 4.24 -22.04
N LYS A 3 51.15 3.15 -21.48
CA LYS A 3 50.09 2.35 -22.12
C LYS A 3 48.78 3.03 -21.76
N THR A 4 48.30 3.88 -22.66
CA THR A 4 46.89 4.24 -22.77
C THR A 4 46.09 2.96 -22.97
N SER A 5 45.33 2.53 -21.96
CA SER A 5 44.32 1.48 -22.11
C SER A 5 43.16 2.05 -22.91
N GLU A 6 43.15 1.82 -24.21
CA GLU A 6 41.99 2.05 -25.07
C GLU A 6 40.81 1.23 -24.55
N SER A 7 39.76 1.91 -24.06
CA SER A 7 38.49 1.28 -23.76
C SER A 7 37.88 0.79 -25.08
N LYS A 8 38.01 -0.52 -25.35
CA LYS A 8 37.31 -1.15 -26.48
C LYS A 8 35.81 -1.04 -26.22
N ILE A 9 35.16 -0.17 -26.97
CA ILE A 9 33.69 -0.10 -27.04
C ILE A 9 33.21 -1.43 -27.64
N ILE A 10 32.73 -2.34 -26.80
CA ILE A 10 32.16 -3.62 -27.24
C ILE A 10 30.84 -3.30 -27.95
N LYS A 11 30.78 -3.49 -29.27
CA LYS A 11 29.55 -3.34 -30.04
C LYS A 11 28.75 -4.63 -30.00
N SER A 12 27.42 -4.50 -29.94
CA SER A 12 26.47 -5.61 -30.04
C SER A 12 26.75 -6.49 -31.28
N PRO A 13 26.69 -7.83 -31.18
CA PRO A 13 26.36 -8.61 -29.97
C PRO A 13 27.52 -8.60 -28.96
N TYR A 14 27.19 -8.39 -27.70
CA TYR A 14 28.17 -8.40 -26.60
C TYR A 14 28.70 -9.82 -26.43
N ASP A 15 30.01 -10.01 -26.62
CA ASP A 15 30.66 -11.34 -26.58
C ASP A 15 31.75 -11.36 -25.50
N PHE A 16 31.58 -12.27 -24.54
CA PHE A 16 32.53 -12.47 -23.45
C PHE A 16 33.03 -13.92 -23.44
N LYS A 17 34.33 -14.10 -23.24
CA LYS A 17 34.99 -15.42 -23.23
C LYS A 17 34.88 -16.14 -21.88
N VAL A 18 33.96 -15.73 -21.02
CA VAL A 18 33.85 -16.18 -19.63
C VAL A 18 32.53 -16.88 -19.37
N ALA A 19 32.51 -17.72 -18.36
CA ALA A 19 31.30 -18.39 -17.92
C ALA A 19 30.34 -17.41 -17.24
N TRP A 20 29.06 -17.77 -17.15
CA TRP A 20 28.03 -16.97 -16.47
C TRP A 20 28.41 -16.66 -15.02
N GLU A 21 29.08 -17.61 -14.36
CA GLU A 21 29.52 -17.54 -12.97
C GLU A 21 30.61 -16.48 -12.74
N GLU A 22 31.33 -16.12 -13.80
CA GLU A 22 32.48 -15.20 -13.78
C GLU A 22 32.11 -13.84 -14.37
N LEU A 23 31.02 -13.72 -15.13
CA LEU A 23 30.63 -12.52 -15.87
C LEU A 23 30.56 -11.27 -14.99
N LEU A 24 30.00 -11.39 -13.78
CA LEU A 24 29.87 -10.26 -12.86
C LEU A 24 31.20 -9.75 -12.29
N GLY A 25 32.30 -10.49 -12.47
CA GLY A 25 33.65 -10.03 -12.14
C GLY A 25 34.27 -9.10 -13.18
N TYR A 26 33.61 -8.90 -14.33
CA TYR A 26 34.13 -8.08 -15.44
C TYR A 26 33.57 -6.66 -15.39
N GLU A 27 34.41 -5.67 -15.11
CA GLU A 27 34.00 -4.26 -15.06
C GLU A 27 33.39 -3.75 -16.39
N ASP A 28 33.90 -4.23 -17.52
CA ASP A 28 33.41 -3.83 -18.84
C ASP A 28 31.96 -4.27 -19.08
N PHE A 29 31.55 -5.41 -18.51
CA PHE A 29 30.16 -5.83 -18.53
C PHE A 29 29.28 -4.83 -17.78
N TRP A 30 29.68 -4.42 -16.57
CA TRP A 30 28.89 -3.49 -15.76
C TRP A 30 28.74 -2.11 -16.37
N LYS A 31 29.80 -1.57 -16.96
CA LYS A 31 29.74 -0.27 -17.63
C LYS A 31 28.64 -0.28 -18.70
N ILE A 32 28.69 -1.27 -19.59
CA ILE A 32 27.72 -1.44 -20.67
C ILE A 32 26.32 -1.76 -20.13
N PHE A 33 26.22 -2.72 -19.21
CA PHE A 33 24.94 -3.19 -18.71
C PHE A 33 24.18 -2.08 -18.00
N LEU A 34 24.84 -1.30 -17.14
CA LEU A 34 24.21 -0.21 -16.39
C LEU A 34 23.88 1.00 -17.26
N SER A 35 24.79 1.44 -18.17
CA SER A 35 24.58 2.65 -18.96
C SER A 35 23.71 2.45 -20.20
N ASP A 36 23.93 1.36 -20.96
CA ASP A 36 23.39 1.25 -22.31
C ASP A 36 22.11 0.40 -22.38
N VAL A 37 21.95 -0.50 -21.41
CA VAL A 37 20.92 -1.55 -21.45
C VAL A 37 19.86 -1.32 -20.38
N LEU A 38 20.30 -1.21 -19.12
CA LEU A 38 19.42 -1.30 -17.97
C LEU A 38 18.50 -0.08 -17.83
N GLU A 39 18.98 1.11 -18.20
CA GLU A 39 18.15 2.33 -18.23
C GLU A 39 16.90 2.13 -19.09
N LYS A 40 17.07 1.66 -20.34
CA LYS A 40 15.96 1.40 -21.25
C LYS A 40 15.03 0.32 -20.73
N TYR A 41 15.58 -0.74 -20.13
CA TYR A 41 14.79 -1.83 -19.56
C TYR A 41 13.92 -1.35 -18.39
N ILE A 42 14.51 -0.68 -17.39
CA ILE A 42 13.83 -0.26 -16.15
C ILE A 42 12.72 0.75 -16.42
N ILE A 43 12.96 1.74 -17.30
CA ILE A 43 11.94 2.76 -17.63
C ILE A 43 10.68 2.11 -18.23
N GLY A 44 10.83 1.00 -18.95
CA GLY A 44 9.71 0.24 -19.52
C GLY A 44 8.92 -0.60 -18.51
N GLN A 45 9.40 -0.74 -17.27
CA GLN A 45 8.78 -1.59 -16.26
C GLN A 45 7.63 -0.89 -15.55
N ARG A 46 6.56 -1.64 -15.27
CA ARG A 46 5.41 -1.11 -14.52
C ARG A 46 5.79 -0.75 -13.08
N TRP A 47 6.62 -1.58 -12.46
CA TRP A 47 7.12 -1.44 -11.08
C TRP A 47 8.13 -0.29 -10.90
N TYR A 48 8.59 0.34 -11.98
CA TYR A 48 9.45 1.52 -11.87
C TYR A 48 8.64 2.72 -11.35
N GLY A 49 9.01 3.19 -10.16
CA GLY A 49 8.32 4.27 -9.45
C GLY A 49 8.79 5.69 -9.82
N GLY A 50 9.83 5.82 -10.64
CA GLY A 50 10.43 7.11 -11.02
C GLY A 50 9.79 7.80 -12.23
N LYS A 51 8.57 7.43 -12.65
CA LYS A 51 7.94 7.88 -13.91
C LYS A 51 7.74 9.40 -14.02
N SER A 52 7.68 10.10 -12.88
CA SER A 52 7.51 11.56 -12.81
C SER A 52 8.83 12.33 -12.77
N SER A 53 9.98 11.65 -12.75
CA SER A 53 11.30 12.25 -12.57
C SER A 53 12.28 11.74 -13.63
N LYS A 54 13.31 12.53 -13.92
CA LYS A 54 14.27 12.18 -14.97
C LYS A 54 15.43 11.36 -14.39
N LEU A 55 15.58 10.12 -14.86
CA LEU A 55 16.73 9.27 -14.54
C LEU A 55 18.02 9.92 -15.05
N LYS A 56 19.05 9.99 -14.20
CA LYS A 56 20.38 10.57 -14.49
C LYS A 56 21.41 9.50 -14.81
N TYR A 57 21.51 8.46 -13.97
CA TYR A 57 22.33 7.27 -14.18
C TYR A 57 21.90 6.15 -13.21
N ILE A 58 22.39 4.93 -13.44
CA ILE A 58 22.20 3.78 -12.57
C ILE A 58 23.56 3.31 -12.05
N GLU A 59 23.66 3.07 -10.76
CA GLU A 59 24.82 2.45 -10.12
C GLU A 59 24.45 1.06 -9.57
N LEU A 60 25.41 0.15 -9.59
CA LEU A 60 25.28 -1.13 -8.89
C LEU A 60 25.74 -0.93 -7.45
N ALA A 61 24.79 -0.88 -6.52
CA ALA A 61 25.11 -0.79 -5.10
C ALA A 61 25.64 -2.14 -4.59
N GLU A 62 25.02 -3.25 -5.01
CA GLU A 62 25.41 -4.57 -4.54
C GLU A 62 25.00 -5.69 -5.50
N SER A 63 25.80 -6.77 -5.55
CA SER A 63 25.42 -8.02 -6.18
C SER A 63 25.66 -9.22 -5.27
N PHE A 64 24.88 -10.29 -5.45
CA PHE A 64 24.98 -11.52 -4.68
C PHE A 64 24.42 -12.74 -5.42
N ARG A 65 24.88 -13.93 -5.05
CA ARG A 65 24.43 -15.21 -5.63
C ARG A 65 23.16 -15.71 -4.93
N ILE A 66 22.22 -16.20 -5.73
CA ILE A 66 21.04 -16.94 -5.30
C ILE A 66 21.16 -18.31 -5.97
N GLN A 67 21.42 -19.36 -5.19
CA GLN A 67 21.72 -20.67 -5.76
C GLN A 67 21.17 -21.83 -4.92
N GLN A 68 20.80 -22.91 -5.61
CA GLN A 68 20.40 -24.18 -5.02
C GLN A 68 20.65 -25.29 -6.04
N SER A 69 21.21 -26.42 -5.62
CA SER A 69 21.38 -27.63 -6.46
C SER A 69 22.06 -27.39 -7.83
N GLY A 70 23.01 -26.45 -7.90
CA GLY A 70 23.76 -26.12 -9.12
C GLY A 70 23.12 -25.05 -10.01
N GLU A 71 21.89 -24.63 -9.73
CA GLU A 71 21.27 -23.48 -10.41
C GLU A 71 21.77 -22.18 -9.79
N ILE A 72 22.28 -21.25 -10.63
CA ILE A 72 22.92 -20.01 -10.19
C ILE A 72 22.23 -18.81 -10.82
N TYR A 73 21.70 -17.95 -9.96
CA TYR A 73 21.13 -16.65 -10.30
C TYR A 73 21.85 -15.54 -9.54
N TYR A 74 21.69 -14.30 -10.02
CA TYR A 74 22.32 -13.16 -9.38
C TYR A 74 21.29 -12.10 -9.02
N GLY A 75 21.22 -11.74 -7.73
CA GLY A 75 20.46 -10.61 -7.25
C GLY A 75 21.27 -9.33 -7.38
N LEU A 76 20.68 -8.29 -7.97
CA LEU A 76 21.27 -6.96 -8.07
C LEU A 76 20.48 -5.97 -7.21
N ILE A 77 21.19 -5.18 -6.42
CA ILE A 77 20.67 -3.95 -5.82
C ILE A 77 21.22 -2.78 -6.64
N LEU A 78 20.30 -2.04 -7.25
CA LEU A 78 20.60 -0.93 -8.15
C LEU A 78 20.23 0.37 -7.47
N GLU A 79 21.11 1.35 -7.52
CA GLU A 79 20.83 2.73 -7.12
C GLU A 79 20.50 3.56 -8.37
N VAL A 80 19.24 3.95 -8.51
CA VAL A 80 18.78 4.80 -9.61
C VAL A 80 18.81 6.25 -9.15
N ASN A 81 19.72 7.03 -9.74
CA ASN A 81 19.94 8.43 -9.42
C ASN A 81 19.13 9.34 -10.36
N PHE A 82 18.52 10.38 -9.81
CA PHE A 82 17.67 11.32 -10.55
C PHE A 82 18.33 12.71 -10.66
N TYR A 83 17.96 13.50 -11.67
CA TYR A 83 18.50 14.85 -11.86
C TYR A 83 18.10 15.82 -10.74
N GLU A 84 16.97 15.54 -10.09
CA GLU A 84 16.40 16.27 -8.96
C GLU A 84 17.14 15.99 -7.62
N ALA A 85 18.33 15.38 -7.69
CA ALA A 85 19.23 15.14 -6.57
C ALA A 85 18.66 14.22 -5.47
N PHE A 86 17.89 13.20 -5.86
CA PHE A 86 17.51 12.07 -5.01
C PHE A 86 17.78 10.74 -5.73
N PHE A 87 17.74 9.63 -4.99
CA PHE A 87 17.93 8.29 -5.53
C PHE A 87 16.89 7.29 -5.00
N GLN A 88 16.76 6.16 -5.69
CA GLN A 88 15.89 5.05 -5.30
C GLN A 88 16.62 3.72 -5.50
N HIS A 89 16.45 2.79 -4.56
CA HIS A 89 17.01 1.45 -4.68
C HIS A 89 16.02 0.47 -5.30
N TYR A 90 16.52 -0.36 -6.22
CA TYR A 90 15.74 -1.39 -6.89
C TYR A 90 16.42 -2.76 -6.80
N PHE A 91 15.62 -3.80 -6.59
CA PHE A 91 16.07 -5.19 -6.67
C PHE A 91 15.70 -5.79 -8.03
N LEU A 92 16.70 -6.34 -8.71
CA LEU A 92 16.55 -7.04 -9.98
C LEU A 92 17.36 -8.33 -9.97
N PRO A 93 16.72 -9.52 -9.91
CA PRO A 93 17.44 -10.76 -10.11
C PRO A 93 17.61 -11.03 -11.60
N ILE A 94 18.80 -11.46 -12.01
CA ILE A 94 19.15 -11.76 -13.39
C ILE A 94 19.58 -13.22 -13.57
N ALA A 95 19.30 -13.75 -14.75
CA ALA A 95 19.67 -15.09 -15.19
C ALA A 95 20.18 -15.06 -16.63
N PHE A 96 21.03 -16.01 -17.01
CA PHE A 96 21.39 -16.27 -18.41
C PHE A 96 20.66 -17.50 -18.93
N VAL A 97 19.97 -17.36 -20.06
CA VAL A 97 19.25 -18.45 -20.74
C VAL A 97 19.66 -18.52 -22.21
N THR A 98 19.84 -19.72 -22.75
CA THR A 98 20.20 -19.92 -24.17
C THR A 98 18.99 -20.18 -25.06
N ASP A 99 17.88 -20.64 -24.48
CA ASP A 99 16.65 -20.92 -25.20
C ASP A 99 15.75 -19.67 -25.19
N GLU A 100 15.37 -19.23 -26.39
CA GLU A 100 14.60 -18.01 -26.64
C GLU A 100 13.20 -18.05 -26.01
N ALA A 101 12.61 -19.25 -25.83
CA ALA A 101 11.29 -19.40 -25.19
C ALA A 101 11.29 -18.85 -23.75
N TYR A 102 12.41 -18.97 -23.04
CA TYR A 102 12.57 -18.43 -21.68
C TYR A 102 12.91 -16.93 -21.66
N ALA A 103 13.17 -16.34 -22.83
CA ALA A 103 13.48 -14.93 -23.01
C ALA A 103 12.35 -14.14 -23.69
N GLU A 104 11.16 -14.73 -23.89
CA GLU A 104 10.00 -14.00 -24.40
C GLU A 104 9.52 -12.91 -23.43
N LYS A 105 9.63 -13.18 -22.12
CA LYS A 105 9.24 -12.25 -21.04
C LYS A 105 10.44 -11.86 -20.21
N GLY A 106 10.60 -10.56 -19.96
CA GLY A 106 11.67 -10.04 -19.11
C GLY A 106 13.07 -10.07 -19.75
N ARG A 107 13.18 -10.08 -21.09
CA ARG A 107 14.47 -9.93 -21.79
C ARG A 107 15.10 -8.59 -21.46
N ILE A 108 16.35 -8.62 -21.01
CA ILE A 108 17.15 -7.43 -20.70
C ILE A 108 18.22 -7.22 -21.78
N LEU A 109 19.02 -8.25 -22.07
CA LEU A 109 20.17 -8.16 -22.98
C LEU A 109 20.34 -9.43 -23.80
N GLU A 110 20.69 -9.31 -25.08
CA GLU A 110 21.24 -10.42 -25.87
C GLU A 110 22.77 -10.44 -25.76
N ILE A 111 23.35 -11.60 -25.46
CA ILE A 111 24.77 -11.76 -25.14
C ILE A 111 25.29 -13.12 -25.58
N SER A 112 26.59 -13.20 -25.90
CA SER A 112 27.31 -14.45 -26.14
C SER A 112 28.31 -14.69 -25.01
N LEU A 113 28.25 -15.86 -24.38
CA LEU A 113 29.17 -16.30 -23.33
C LEU A 113 29.86 -17.58 -23.77
N GLN A 114 31.20 -17.57 -23.85
CA GLN A 114 32.00 -18.71 -24.35
C GLN A 114 31.50 -19.26 -25.70
N GLY A 115 31.07 -18.36 -26.60
CA GLY A 115 30.55 -18.72 -27.92
C GLY A 115 29.13 -19.29 -27.93
N LYS A 116 28.46 -19.36 -26.77
CA LYS A 116 27.03 -19.70 -26.67
C LYS A 116 26.21 -18.41 -26.64
N LYS A 117 25.39 -18.23 -27.67
CA LYS A 117 24.40 -17.15 -27.71
C LYS A 117 23.28 -17.41 -26.70
N GLY A 118 22.82 -16.35 -26.06
CA GLY A 118 21.69 -16.38 -25.16
C GLY A 118 21.27 -14.98 -24.73
N TYR A 119 20.51 -14.92 -23.64
CA TYR A 119 19.86 -13.73 -23.15
C TYR A 119 20.05 -13.59 -21.65
N ILE A 120 20.35 -12.37 -21.18
CA ILE A 120 20.14 -12.00 -19.79
C ILE A 120 18.68 -11.59 -19.64
N VAL A 121 18.01 -12.21 -18.67
CA VAL A 121 16.59 -12.01 -18.38
C VAL A 121 16.37 -11.68 -16.91
N ASP A 122 15.26 -11.02 -16.60
CA ASP A 122 14.76 -10.87 -15.23
C ASP A 122 14.29 -12.23 -14.71
N ALA A 123 15.06 -12.76 -13.76
CA ALA A 123 14.93 -14.13 -13.28
C ALA A 123 13.57 -14.40 -12.62
N VAL A 124 12.84 -13.39 -12.14
CA VAL A 124 11.48 -13.60 -11.57
C VAL A 124 10.52 -14.23 -12.60
N ASN A 125 10.73 -13.98 -13.89
CA ASN A 125 9.95 -14.58 -14.97
C ASN A 125 10.22 -16.08 -15.15
N LEU A 126 11.39 -16.56 -14.72
CA LEU A 126 11.77 -17.96 -14.81
C LEU A 126 11.13 -18.76 -13.68
N GLU A 127 10.43 -19.83 -14.04
CA GLU A 127 9.85 -20.73 -13.05
C GLU A 127 10.92 -21.43 -12.20
N ALA A 128 12.06 -21.77 -12.81
CA ALA A 128 13.20 -22.35 -12.13
C ALA A 128 13.73 -21.44 -11.00
N PHE A 129 13.81 -20.12 -11.21
CA PHE A 129 14.20 -19.17 -10.17
C PHE A 129 13.20 -19.15 -9.02
N ARG A 130 11.89 -19.08 -9.34
CA ARG A 130 10.81 -19.10 -8.35
C ARG A 130 10.87 -20.37 -7.48
N ARG A 131 11.12 -21.52 -8.11
CA ARG A 131 11.37 -22.80 -7.43
C ARG A 131 12.59 -22.75 -6.51
N VAL A 132 13.72 -22.20 -6.97
CA VAL A 132 14.92 -22.07 -6.14
C VAL A 132 14.67 -21.22 -4.91
N VAL A 133 14.00 -20.07 -5.05
CA VAL A 133 13.66 -19.20 -3.90
C VAL A 133 12.77 -19.95 -2.91
N PHE A 134 11.74 -20.66 -3.38
CA PHE A 134 10.86 -21.46 -2.53
C PHE A 134 11.62 -22.57 -1.78
N GLN A 135 12.46 -23.33 -2.48
CA GLN A 135 13.27 -24.40 -1.88
C GLN A 135 14.25 -23.84 -0.83
N ARG A 136 14.87 -22.68 -1.09
CA ARG A 136 15.75 -22.01 -0.13
C ARG A 136 15.00 -21.54 1.12
N ILE A 137 13.76 -21.07 0.97
CA ILE A 137 12.88 -20.77 2.11
C ILE A 137 12.57 -22.05 2.88
N GLN A 138 12.19 -23.13 2.21
CA GLN A 138 11.87 -24.41 2.88
C GLN A 138 13.04 -25.02 3.65
N SER A 139 14.25 -24.92 3.09
CA SER A 139 15.48 -25.42 3.70
C SER A 139 16.20 -24.36 4.55
N ALA A 140 15.54 -23.26 4.90
CA ALA A 140 16.16 -22.18 5.67
C ALA A 140 16.64 -22.69 7.04
N LEU A 141 17.87 -22.36 7.38
CA LEU A 141 18.43 -22.66 8.71
C LEU A 141 17.92 -21.63 9.72
N PRO A 142 17.66 -22.02 10.99
CA PRO A 142 17.24 -21.08 12.03
C PRO A 142 18.21 -19.91 12.23
N HIS A 143 19.50 -20.15 11.99
CA HIS A 143 20.57 -19.16 12.10
C HIS A 143 21.39 -19.14 10.80
N ASP A 144 20.89 -18.44 9.79
CA ASP A 144 21.61 -18.23 8.53
C ASP A 144 22.58 -17.04 8.67
N THR A 145 23.89 -17.30 8.62
CA THR A 145 24.93 -16.25 8.69
C THR A 145 25.42 -15.81 7.32
N THR A 146 24.83 -16.32 6.23
CA THR A 146 25.21 -15.92 4.89
C THR A 146 24.68 -14.54 4.54
N LYS A 147 25.20 -13.96 3.45
CA LYS A 147 24.79 -12.65 2.95
C LYS A 147 23.31 -12.63 2.54
N VAL A 148 22.81 -13.73 1.95
CA VAL A 148 21.43 -13.88 1.50
C VAL A 148 20.71 -14.78 2.48
N GLN A 149 19.92 -14.18 3.36
CA GLN A 149 19.26 -14.87 4.45
C GLN A 149 17.84 -15.28 4.04
N TYR A 150 17.49 -16.51 4.36
CA TYR A 150 16.15 -17.06 4.18
C TYR A 150 15.53 -17.31 5.54
N HIS A 151 14.22 -17.13 5.65
CA HIS A 151 13.48 -17.44 6.86
C HIS A 151 12.28 -18.31 6.54
N ARG A 152 12.10 -19.36 7.34
CA ARG A 152 10.95 -20.27 7.30
C ARG A 152 10.09 -20.08 8.53
N SER A 153 8.78 -19.92 8.34
CA SER A 153 7.81 -20.01 9.43
C SER A 153 7.50 -21.48 9.74
N GLU A 154 7.12 -21.76 10.99
CA GLU A 154 6.63 -23.09 11.41
C GLU A 154 5.34 -23.50 10.68
N LYS A 155 4.60 -22.52 10.15
CA LYS A 155 3.37 -22.73 9.35
C LYS A 155 3.65 -23.24 7.92
N LEU A 156 4.91 -23.24 7.47
CA LEU A 156 5.26 -23.78 6.15
C LEU A 156 5.31 -25.31 6.17
N GLU A 157 4.35 -25.92 5.48
CA GLU A 157 4.30 -27.37 5.26
C GLU A 157 5.52 -27.85 4.45
N SER A 158 5.97 -29.07 4.75
CA SER A 158 7.07 -29.71 4.02
C SER A 158 6.53 -30.39 2.76
N GLU A 159 6.43 -29.65 1.67
CA GLU A 159 5.91 -30.13 0.38
C GLU A 159 6.84 -29.78 -0.79
N PRO A 160 6.90 -30.57 -1.86
CA PRO A 160 7.69 -30.20 -3.03
C PRO A 160 7.10 -28.98 -3.75
N TYR A 161 7.93 -28.29 -4.52
CA TYR A 161 7.45 -27.31 -5.48
C TYR A 161 6.73 -28.02 -6.64
N GLU A 162 5.52 -27.58 -6.97
CA GLU A 162 4.70 -28.15 -8.05
C GLU A 162 4.55 -27.19 -9.23
N SER A 163 4.18 -25.93 -8.97
CA SER A 163 3.96 -24.93 -10.02
C SER A 163 3.97 -23.50 -9.47
N SER A 164 4.11 -22.51 -10.35
CA SER A 164 3.83 -21.12 -10.00
C SER A 164 3.35 -20.27 -11.16
N ARG A 165 2.54 -19.25 -10.84
CA ARG A 165 1.98 -18.31 -11.82
C ARG A 165 1.96 -16.88 -11.28
N PHE A 166 1.95 -15.92 -12.20
CA PHE A 166 1.82 -14.51 -11.84
C PHE A 166 0.42 -14.21 -11.31
N MET A 167 0.38 -13.37 -10.27
CA MET A 167 -0.85 -12.88 -9.68
C MET A 167 -1.20 -11.53 -10.30
N GLY A 168 -2.14 -11.52 -11.26
CA GLY A 168 -2.91 -10.35 -11.69
C GLY A 168 -2.14 -9.04 -11.93
N MET A 169 -2.81 -7.90 -11.70
CA MET A 169 -2.26 -6.56 -11.98
C MET A 169 -1.10 -6.19 -11.05
N GLU A 170 0.11 -6.16 -11.62
CA GLU A 170 1.32 -5.69 -10.95
C GLU A 170 1.26 -4.17 -10.69
N GLN A 171 1.52 -3.76 -9.44
CA GLN A 171 1.73 -2.35 -9.06
C GLN A 171 3.24 -2.05 -8.91
N SER A 172 3.73 -1.96 -7.67
CA SER A 172 5.12 -1.68 -7.28
C SER A 172 5.97 -2.94 -7.10
N ASN A 173 5.33 -4.11 -7.03
CA ASN A 173 5.96 -5.39 -6.71
C ASN A 173 5.52 -6.47 -7.69
N THR A 174 6.28 -7.57 -7.73
CA THR A 174 5.92 -8.75 -8.52
C THR A 174 5.42 -9.85 -7.58
N SER A 175 4.14 -10.20 -7.68
CA SER A 175 3.49 -11.23 -6.85
C SER A 175 3.26 -12.51 -7.64
N ILE A 176 3.64 -13.64 -7.04
CA ILE A 176 3.60 -14.97 -7.65
C ILE A 176 2.84 -15.91 -6.72
N ILE A 177 1.90 -16.67 -7.27
CA ILE A 177 1.24 -17.78 -6.58
C ILE A 177 2.09 -19.04 -6.76
N ILE A 178 2.40 -19.73 -5.66
CA ILE A 178 3.16 -21.00 -5.62
C ILE A 178 2.24 -22.11 -5.09
N ASN A 179 2.21 -23.24 -5.79
CA ASN A 179 1.43 -24.44 -5.46
C ASN A 179 -0.07 -24.17 -5.21
N GLU A 180 -0.63 -23.07 -5.71
CA GLU A 180 -1.98 -22.58 -5.36
C GLU A 180 -2.26 -22.49 -3.84
N LYS A 181 -1.20 -22.38 -3.03
CA LYS A 181 -1.26 -22.36 -1.56
C LYS A 181 -0.57 -21.15 -0.96
N TYR A 182 0.39 -20.56 -1.67
CA TYR A 182 1.20 -19.47 -1.17
C TYR A 182 1.26 -18.33 -2.18
N VAL A 183 1.44 -17.12 -1.68
CA VAL A 183 1.77 -15.93 -2.47
C VAL A 183 3.15 -15.46 -2.03
N ILE A 184 4.10 -15.37 -2.96
CA ILE A 184 5.38 -14.69 -2.75
C ILE A 184 5.40 -13.35 -3.48
N LYS A 185 5.69 -12.28 -2.74
CA LYS A 185 5.81 -10.91 -3.20
C LYS A 185 7.30 -10.55 -3.24
N PHE A 186 7.83 -10.31 -4.45
CA PHE A 186 9.17 -9.78 -4.65
C PHE A 186 9.12 -8.26 -4.65
N PHE A 187 9.80 -7.64 -3.68
CA PHE A 187 9.90 -6.20 -3.59
C PHE A 187 10.84 -5.68 -4.67
N ARG A 188 10.31 -4.91 -5.63
CA ARG A 188 11.13 -4.35 -6.73
C ARG A 188 11.81 -3.07 -6.31
N ARG A 189 11.07 -2.16 -5.67
CA ARG A 189 11.67 -1.01 -4.99
C ARG A 189 12.00 -1.44 -3.57
N ILE A 190 13.27 -1.37 -3.20
CA ILE A 190 13.74 -1.77 -1.88
C ILE A 190 14.19 -0.54 -1.08
N TYR A 191 14.22 -0.71 0.23
CA TYR A 191 14.63 0.33 1.17
C TYR A 191 15.77 -0.19 2.03
N ALA A 192 16.63 0.71 2.51
CA ALA A 192 17.75 0.37 3.40
C ALA A 192 17.32 -0.10 4.80
N THR A 193 16.06 -0.51 4.99
CA THR A 193 15.55 -1.07 6.23
C THR A 193 14.52 -2.16 5.90
N LYS A 194 14.17 -2.99 6.88
CA LYS A 194 13.12 -4.01 6.72
C LYS A 194 11.83 -3.41 6.15
N ASN A 195 11.18 -4.14 5.24
CA ASN A 195 9.92 -3.70 4.66
C ASN A 195 8.79 -3.73 5.75
N PRO A 196 7.96 -2.68 5.89
CA PRO A 196 6.83 -2.65 6.82
C PRO A 196 5.86 -3.82 6.66
N ASP A 197 5.59 -4.24 5.42
CA ASP A 197 4.69 -5.35 5.11
C ASP A 197 5.23 -6.66 5.69
N TYR A 198 6.53 -6.89 5.57
CA TYR A 198 7.22 -8.00 6.21
C TYR A 198 7.18 -7.90 7.74
N GLU A 199 7.53 -6.75 8.31
CA GLU A 199 7.55 -6.56 9.78
C GLU A 199 6.17 -6.82 10.40
N LEU A 200 5.13 -6.20 9.85
CA LEU A 200 3.78 -6.25 10.37
C LEU A 200 3.14 -7.62 10.15
N SER A 201 3.27 -8.18 8.94
CA SER A 201 2.73 -9.51 8.64
C SER A 201 3.34 -10.60 9.53
N ARG A 202 4.66 -10.56 9.72
CA ARG A 202 5.36 -11.52 10.59
C ARG A 202 4.96 -11.34 12.05
N PHE A 203 4.94 -10.10 12.54
CA PHE A 203 4.54 -9.79 13.92
C PHE A 203 3.11 -10.28 14.21
N LEU A 204 2.15 -9.93 13.35
CA LEU A 204 0.75 -10.32 13.50
C LEU A 204 0.56 -11.84 13.40
N SER A 205 1.30 -12.50 12.50
CA SER A 205 1.14 -13.94 12.25
C SER A 205 1.82 -14.84 13.27
N GLU A 206 3.06 -14.52 13.67
CA GLU A 206 3.91 -15.37 14.53
C GLU A 206 3.82 -14.97 16.00
N LYS A 207 3.81 -13.68 16.33
CA LYS A 207 3.78 -13.24 17.74
C LYS A 207 2.36 -13.10 18.30
N ARG A 208 1.39 -12.73 17.46
CA ARG A 208 0.03 -12.38 17.89
C ARG A 208 -1.05 -13.34 17.42
N GLU A 209 -0.71 -14.25 16.51
CA GLU A 209 -1.62 -15.24 15.94
C GLU A 209 -2.93 -14.63 15.40
N PHE A 210 -2.87 -13.41 14.86
CA PHE A 210 -4.02 -12.75 14.28
C PHE A 210 -4.43 -13.47 12.99
N LYS A 211 -5.68 -13.97 12.95
CA LYS A 211 -6.15 -14.88 11.90
C LYS A 211 -6.66 -14.20 10.63
N ASN A 212 -7.04 -12.92 10.73
CA ASN A 212 -7.67 -12.18 9.64
C ASN A 212 -6.63 -11.41 8.79
N ILE A 213 -5.48 -12.03 8.56
CA ILE A 213 -4.45 -11.64 7.59
C ILE A 213 -3.93 -12.91 6.90
N PRO A 214 -3.35 -12.82 5.69
CA PRO A 214 -2.56 -13.91 5.13
C PRO A 214 -1.42 -14.25 6.09
N ALA A 215 -1.36 -15.50 6.53
CA ALA A 215 -0.36 -15.95 7.47
C ALA A 215 1.03 -15.81 6.83
N TYR A 216 1.99 -15.25 7.57
CA TYR A 216 3.39 -15.25 7.19
C TYR A 216 3.93 -16.70 7.09
N ILE A 217 4.58 -17.02 5.98
CA ILE A 217 5.10 -18.36 5.67
C ILE A 217 6.63 -18.34 5.56
N GLY A 218 7.21 -17.27 5.02
CA GLY A 218 8.65 -17.12 4.93
C GLY A 218 9.09 -15.82 4.28
N SER A 219 10.40 -15.61 4.18
CA SER A 219 10.96 -14.42 3.55
C SER A 219 12.38 -14.65 3.02
N MET A 220 12.82 -13.74 2.16
CA MET A 220 14.19 -13.61 1.71
C MET A 220 14.69 -12.19 2.00
N SER A 221 15.89 -12.06 2.54
CA SER A 221 16.54 -10.78 2.79
C SER A 221 18.02 -10.83 2.44
N VAL A 222 18.63 -9.67 2.22
CA VAL A 222 20.07 -9.52 2.05
C VAL A 222 20.63 -8.63 3.14
N LYS A 223 21.79 -9.01 3.69
CA LYS A 223 22.59 -8.17 4.56
C LYS A 223 23.45 -7.24 3.72
N ASP A 224 23.27 -5.94 3.92
CA ASP A 224 24.15 -4.94 3.33
C ASP A 224 25.49 -4.83 4.07
N MET A 225 26.35 -3.91 3.62
CA MET A 225 27.66 -3.66 4.23
C MET A 225 27.59 -3.15 5.67
N GLU A 226 26.48 -2.54 6.08
CA GLU A 226 26.22 -2.06 7.44
C GLU A 226 25.54 -3.14 8.31
N ASN A 227 25.41 -4.36 7.80
CA ASN A 227 24.77 -5.50 8.46
C ASN A 227 23.26 -5.26 8.74
N ILE A 228 22.63 -4.38 7.95
CA ILE A 228 21.20 -4.12 7.97
C ILE A 228 20.52 -5.12 7.03
N ASN A 229 19.41 -5.69 7.50
CA ASN A 229 18.60 -6.61 6.70
C ASN A 229 17.66 -5.85 5.77
N ILE A 230 17.91 -5.94 4.47
CA ILE A 230 17.03 -5.46 3.41
C ILE A 230 16.11 -6.60 2.99
N THR A 231 14.80 -6.43 3.17
CA THR A 231 13.81 -7.43 2.76
C THR A 231 13.67 -7.43 1.24
N ILE A 232 13.84 -8.61 0.62
CA ILE A 232 13.76 -8.82 -0.83
C ILE A 232 12.45 -9.48 -1.22
N ALA A 233 11.99 -10.46 -0.45
CA ALA A 233 10.72 -11.14 -0.72
C ALA A 233 9.99 -11.51 0.58
N LEU A 234 8.66 -11.49 0.50
CA LEU A 234 7.73 -11.91 1.55
C LEU A 234 6.84 -13.01 0.99
N MET A 235 6.73 -14.14 1.68
CA MET A 235 5.82 -15.24 1.33
C MET A 235 4.75 -15.42 2.39
N GLN A 236 3.50 -15.47 1.96
CA GLN A 236 2.30 -15.60 2.78
C GLN A 236 1.40 -16.73 2.28
N SER A 237 0.46 -17.18 3.10
CA SER A 237 -0.59 -18.11 2.68
C SER A 237 -1.49 -17.45 1.64
N LEU A 238 -1.89 -18.19 0.61
CA LEU A 238 -2.96 -17.77 -0.28
C LEU A 238 -4.30 -17.88 0.46
N VAL A 239 -5.05 -16.79 0.50
CA VAL A 239 -6.39 -16.76 1.08
C VAL A 239 -7.41 -16.98 -0.04
N GLU A 240 -8.18 -18.07 0.03
CA GLU A 240 -9.35 -18.25 -0.83
C GLU A 240 -10.34 -17.11 -0.58
N ASN A 241 -10.75 -16.40 -1.62
CA ASN A 241 -11.57 -15.19 -1.46
C ASN A 241 -12.55 -15.00 -2.62
N GLN A 242 -13.54 -14.14 -2.40
CA GLN A 242 -14.59 -13.76 -3.34
C GLN A 242 -14.30 -12.39 -3.99
N GLY A 243 -13.05 -11.92 -3.94
CA GLY A 243 -12.64 -10.58 -4.35
C GLY A 243 -12.31 -9.65 -3.18
N ASP A 244 -12.03 -8.39 -3.50
CA ASP A 244 -11.79 -7.34 -2.52
C ASP A 244 -13.11 -6.75 -1.97
N ALA A 245 -13.02 -6.11 -0.80
CA ALA A 245 -14.16 -5.50 -0.14
C ALA A 245 -14.61 -4.22 -0.87
N TRP A 246 -13.80 -3.68 -1.77
CA TRP A 246 -14.19 -2.54 -2.60
C TRP A 246 -15.27 -2.95 -3.61
N GLY A 247 -15.01 -3.97 -4.43
CA GLY A 247 -15.98 -4.52 -5.38
C GLY A 247 -17.25 -5.00 -4.68
N TYR A 248 -17.09 -5.77 -3.59
CA TYR A 248 -18.23 -6.20 -2.77
C TYR A 248 -19.10 -5.03 -2.29
N MET A 249 -18.46 -3.95 -1.81
CA MET A 249 -19.21 -2.81 -1.27
C MET A 249 -19.86 -1.98 -2.37
N LEU A 250 -19.26 -1.87 -3.57
CA LEU A 250 -19.91 -1.25 -4.72
C LEU A 250 -21.20 -2.00 -5.12
N ASP A 251 -21.15 -3.33 -5.15
CA ASP A 251 -22.32 -4.17 -5.46
C ASP A 251 -23.43 -4.02 -4.42
N GLU A 252 -23.07 -3.97 -3.13
CA GLU A 252 -24.04 -3.74 -2.05
C GLU A 252 -24.62 -2.33 -2.11
N LEU A 253 -23.80 -1.31 -2.32
CA LEU A 253 -24.26 0.08 -2.41
C LEU A 253 -25.17 0.29 -3.62
N HIS A 254 -24.90 -0.35 -4.76
CA HIS A 254 -25.79 -0.30 -5.92
C HIS A 254 -27.20 -0.76 -5.54
N LYS A 255 -27.32 -1.89 -4.82
CA LYS A 255 -28.62 -2.38 -4.30
C LYS A 255 -29.28 -1.37 -3.35
N VAL A 256 -28.50 -0.72 -2.49
CA VAL A 256 -29.01 0.32 -1.58
C VAL A 256 -29.61 1.49 -2.35
N PHE A 257 -28.94 1.99 -3.38
CA PHE A 257 -29.47 3.10 -4.19
C PHE A 257 -30.66 2.67 -5.05
N SER A 258 -30.66 1.45 -5.60
CA SER A 258 -31.83 0.91 -6.31
C SER A 258 -33.08 0.78 -5.41
N ASN A 259 -32.91 0.57 -4.10
CA ASN A 259 -34.04 0.53 -3.16
C ASN A 259 -34.77 1.87 -3.04
N LEU A 260 -34.13 3.01 -3.38
CA LEU A 260 -34.81 4.31 -3.39
C LEU A 260 -36.03 4.28 -4.32
N GLU A 261 -35.87 3.71 -5.51
CA GLU A 261 -36.97 3.53 -6.48
C GLU A 261 -37.90 2.40 -6.06
N TYR A 262 -37.34 1.20 -5.86
CA TYR A 262 -38.12 -0.02 -5.66
C TYR A 262 -39.04 0.07 -4.44
N LYS A 263 -38.57 0.69 -3.35
CA LYS A 263 -39.33 0.88 -2.11
C LYS A 263 -39.96 2.27 -1.99
N LYS A 264 -39.77 3.15 -2.98
CA LYS A 264 -40.29 4.52 -2.99
C LYS A 264 -39.88 5.32 -1.75
N ILE A 265 -38.61 5.21 -1.37
CA ILE A 265 -38.06 5.89 -0.18
C ILE A 265 -37.92 7.38 -0.46
N ASN A 266 -38.52 8.22 0.38
CA ASN A 266 -38.32 9.67 0.32
C ASN A 266 -37.14 10.08 1.22
N VAL A 267 -36.02 10.44 0.60
CA VAL A 267 -34.76 10.82 1.28
C VAL A 267 -34.96 11.99 2.25
N ASP A 268 -35.83 12.96 1.94
CA ASP A 268 -36.08 14.12 2.80
C ASP A 268 -36.80 13.80 4.11
N ARG A 269 -37.43 12.63 4.19
CA ARG A 269 -38.14 12.16 5.39
C ARG A 269 -37.31 11.21 6.24
N LEU A 270 -36.12 10.81 5.77
CA LEU A 270 -35.27 9.91 6.53
C LEU A 270 -34.68 10.63 7.75
N PRO A 271 -34.56 9.94 8.90
CA PRO A 271 -33.94 10.52 10.08
C PRO A 271 -32.46 10.84 9.79
N SER A 272 -32.01 12.00 10.26
CA SER A 272 -30.59 12.38 10.18
C SER A 272 -29.81 11.81 11.36
N ALA A 273 -28.54 11.51 11.12
CA ALA A 273 -27.55 11.24 12.16
C ALA A 273 -26.47 12.34 12.15
N ASP A 274 -25.90 12.63 13.31
CA ASP A 274 -24.69 13.46 13.41
C ASP A 274 -23.47 12.62 13.05
N ILE A 275 -22.53 13.24 12.34
CA ILE A 275 -21.27 12.61 11.97
C ILE A 275 -20.42 12.33 13.23
N PHE A 276 -19.83 11.14 13.32
CA PHE A 276 -19.08 10.62 14.48
C PHE A 276 -19.91 10.24 15.71
N THR A 277 -21.24 10.17 15.59
CA THR A 277 -22.05 9.48 16.59
C THR A 277 -21.71 7.99 16.64
N ARG A 278 -21.97 7.36 17.78
CA ARG A 278 -21.91 5.92 17.93
C ARG A 278 -23.32 5.39 17.92
N LEU A 279 -23.58 4.39 17.08
CA LEU A 279 -24.89 3.80 16.94
C LEU A 279 -24.73 2.29 16.81
N GLY A 280 -25.20 1.55 17.80
CA GLY A 280 -25.27 0.11 17.72
C GLY A 280 -26.20 -0.30 16.58
N ILE A 281 -25.95 -1.47 15.98
CA ILE A 281 -26.76 -1.94 14.83
C ILE A 281 -28.27 -2.02 15.13
N ARG A 282 -28.66 -2.23 16.39
CA ARG A 282 -30.07 -2.30 16.83
C ARG A 282 -30.71 -0.93 17.00
N GLU A 283 -29.89 0.12 17.04
CA GLU A 283 -30.31 1.50 17.20
C GLU A 283 -30.42 2.23 15.85
N VAL A 284 -30.02 1.58 14.75
CA VAL A 284 -30.25 2.08 13.39
C VAL A 284 -31.76 2.20 13.17
N PRO A 285 -32.27 3.39 12.78
CA PRO A 285 -33.70 3.59 12.59
C PRO A 285 -34.30 2.61 11.57
N PRO A 286 -35.52 2.09 11.80
CA PRO A 286 -36.17 1.15 10.89
C PRO A 286 -36.27 1.67 9.45
N GLU A 287 -36.44 2.98 9.25
CA GLU A 287 -36.50 3.62 7.93
C GLU A 287 -35.18 3.51 7.17
N ILE A 288 -34.06 3.60 7.88
CA ILE A 288 -32.72 3.44 7.31
C ILE A 288 -32.44 1.96 7.02
N ILE A 289 -32.90 1.05 7.90
CA ILE A 289 -32.82 -0.39 7.65
C ILE A 289 -33.70 -0.81 6.46
N ASP A 290 -34.89 -0.23 6.32
CA ASP A 290 -35.75 -0.50 5.17
C ASP A 290 -35.10 -0.04 3.87
N TRP A 291 -34.47 1.13 3.86
CA TRP A 291 -33.76 1.63 2.69
C TRP A 291 -32.46 0.85 2.40
N ALA A 292 -31.50 0.84 3.32
CA ALA A 292 -30.15 0.31 3.08
C ALA A 292 -30.03 -1.21 3.29
N GLY A 293 -31.02 -1.82 3.94
CA GLY A 293 -30.97 -3.23 4.31
C GLY A 293 -30.07 -3.49 5.52
N LEU A 294 -30.34 -4.58 6.24
CA LEU A 294 -29.56 -4.94 7.43
C LEU A 294 -28.16 -5.48 7.08
N ASN A 295 -27.98 -6.07 5.90
CA ASN A 295 -26.74 -6.76 5.51
C ASN A 295 -25.53 -5.80 5.53
N ILE A 296 -25.64 -4.62 4.91
CA ILE A 296 -24.54 -3.65 4.84
C ILE A 296 -24.05 -3.26 6.24
N PHE A 297 -24.96 -3.03 7.19
CA PHE A 297 -24.58 -2.71 8.58
C PHE A 297 -23.96 -3.89 9.32
N GLN A 298 -24.39 -5.13 9.04
CA GLN A 298 -23.73 -6.32 9.59
C GLN A 298 -22.29 -6.46 9.09
N LYS A 299 -22.06 -6.17 7.80
CA LYS A 299 -20.73 -6.17 7.20
C LYS A 299 -19.84 -5.08 7.78
N LEU A 300 -20.36 -3.86 7.95
CA LEU A 300 -19.63 -2.77 8.58
C LEU A 300 -19.28 -3.06 10.04
N ARG A 301 -20.19 -3.72 10.77
CA ARG A 301 -19.93 -4.21 12.13
C ARG A 301 -18.76 -5.20 12.14
N LYS A 302 -18.76 -6.17 11.23
CA LYS A 302 -17.69 -7.17 11.10
C LYS A 302 -16.36 -6.50 10.73
N LEU A 303 -16.36 -5.58 9.78
CA LEU A 303 -15.16 -4.84 9.37
C LEU A 303 -14.60 -3.97 10.49
N GLY A 304 -15.47 -3.32 11.27
CA GLY A 304 -15.10 -2.57 12.48
C GLY A 304 -14.45 -3.47 13.53
N LEU A 305 -14.98 -4.68 13.74
CA LEU A 305 -14.38 -5.68 14.62
C LEU A 305 -12.99 -6.12 14.15
N ARG A 306 -12.82 -6.50 12.87
CA ARG A 306 -11.51 -6.94 12.34
C ARG A 306 -10.46 -5.83 12.40
N THR A 307 -10.86 -4.59 12.14
CA THR A 307 -10.00 -3.42 12.29
C THR A 307 -9.57 -3.22 13.75
N ALA A 308 -10.51 -3.38 14.70
CA ALA A 308 -10.20 -3.25 16.13
C ALA A 308 -9.28 -4.37 16.63
N GLU A 309 -9.51 -5.62 16.22
CA GLU A 309 -8.65 -6.75 16.54
C GLU A 309 -7.22 -6.54 16.05
N MET A 310 -7.05 -6.11 14.79
CA MET A 310 -5.75 -5.76 14.23
C MET A 310 -5.02 -4.73 15.10
N HIS A 311 -5.67 -3.61 15.43
CA HIS A 311 -5.06 -2.56 16.25
C HIS A 311 -4.76 -3.01 17.68
N VAL A 312 -5.62 -3.82 18.29
CA VAL A 312 -5.35 -4.40 19.62
C VAL A 312 -4.11 -5.29 19.57
N HIS A 313 -3.96 -6.14 18.56
CA HIS A 313 -2.76 -6.97 18.41
C HIS A 313 -1.49 -6.14 18.19
N LEU A 314 -1.57 -5.09 17.36
CA LEU A 314 -0.45 -4.16 17.14
C LEU A 314 -0.11 -3.31 18.37
N GLY A 315 -1.09 -3.03 19.21
CA GLY A 315 -0.94 -2.26 20.44
C GLY A 315 -0.62 -3.08 21.69
N ALA A 316 -0.51 -4.42 21.60
CA ALA A 316 -0.30 -5.30 22.75
C ALA A 316 1.18 -5.67 23.00
N GLU A 317 2.13 -5.01 22.34
CA GLU A 317 3.57 -5.27 22.45
C GLU A 317 4.26 -4.35 23.44
N PHE A 318 5.19 -4.89 24.23
CA PHE A 318 5.91 -4.13 25.26
C PHE A 318 7.41 -4.42 25.28
N GLU A 319 7.89 -5.51 24.65
CA GLU A 319 9.31 -5.86 24.63
C GLU A 319 10.02 -5.30 23.38
N ASP A 320 9.37 -5.37 22.23
CA ASP A 320 9.91 -4.85 20.97
C ASP A 320 9.60 -3.36 20.82
N MET A 321 10.60 -2.51 21.05
CA MET A 321 10.47 -1.04 20.94
C MET A 321 9.93 -0.57 19.59
N GLY A 322 10.08 -1.36 18.51
CA GLY A 322 9.52 -1.06 17.19
C GLY A 322 7.98 -1.07 17.18
N PHE A 323 7.38 -1.80 18.11
CA PHE A 323 5.93 -2.02 18.23
C PHE A 323 5.33 -1.46 19.52
N THR A 324 6.13 -1.27 20.59
CA THR A 324 5.64 -0.74 21.87
C THR A 324 4.84 0.56 21.67
N PRO A 325 3.57 0.62 22.11
CA PRO A 325 2.77 1.84 22.04
C PRO A 325 3.48 3.02 22.66
N THR A 326 3.30 4.21 22.08
CA THR A 326 3.89 5.45 22.60
C THR A 326 2.83 6.50 22.78
N HIS A 327 2.95 7.30 23.84
CA HIS A 327 2.08 8.45 24.03
C HIS A 327 2.43 9.55 23.02
N TYR A 328 1.53 10.50 22.84
CA TYR A 328 1.84 11.73 22.10
C TYR A 328 2.91 12.54 22.83
N ASN A 329 3.76 13.21 22.06
CA ASN A 329 4.86 14.02 22.55
C ASN A 329 5.18 15.17 21.57
N GLY A 330 6.01 16.12 22.01
CA GLY A 330 6.40 17.28 21.21
C GLY A 330 7.11 16.91 19.90
N ASP A 331 7.95 15.87 19.91
CA ASP A 331 8.66 15.44 18.70
C ASP A 331 7.69 14.98 17.60
N TYR A 332 6.66 14.21 17.98
CA TYR A 332 5.61 13.78 17.05
C TYR A 332 4.78 14.96 16.54
N GLU A 333 4.41 15.90 17.41
CA GLU A 333 3.70 17.12 17.01
C GLU A 333 4.49 17.90 15.96
N VAL A 334 5.77 18.15 16.21
CA VAL A 334 6.65 18.89 15.29
C VAL A 334 6.80 18.16 13.96
N TRP A 335 7.05 16.85 13.99
CA TRP A 335 7.13 16.03 12.78
C TRP A 335 5.82 16.08 11.98
N LEU A 336 4.67 15.89 12.65
CA LEU A 336 3.36 15.86 12.01
C LEU A 336 3.03 17.21 11.37
N LYS A 337 3.23 18.32 12.09
CA LYS A 337 2.98 19.68 11.57
C LYS A 337 3.82 19.95 10.32
N ASN A 338 5.12 19.66 10.35
CA ASN A 338 6.01 19.89 9.22
C ASN A 338 5.60 19.06 8.00
N ARG A 339 5.31 17.77 8.20
CA ARG A 339 4.82 16.88 7.15
C ARG A 339 3.52 17.40 6.54
N MET A 340 2.54 17.76 7.38
CA MET A 340 1.24 18.24 6.93
C MET A 340 1.33 19.57 6.18
N LEU A 341 2.15 20.51 6.67
CA LEU A 341 2.35 21.80 6.01
C LEU A 341 3.00 21.63 4.62
N HIS A 342 4.01 20.77 4.52
CA HIS A 342 4.67 20.46 3.24
C HIS A 342 3.68 19.82 2.25
N GLN A 343 2.96 18.79 2.69
CA GLN A 343 1.96 18.12 1.86
C GLN A 343 0.87 19.11 1.41
N PHE A 344 0.31 19.88 2.34
CA PHE A 344 -0.72 20.87 2.04
C PHE A 344 -0.24 21.94 1.04
N GLN A 345 0.98 22.45 1.20
CA GLN A 345 1.54 23.41 0.25
C GLN A 345 1.68 22.83 -1.17
N ASN A 346 2.11 21.57 -1.28
CA ASN A 346 2.18 20.90 -2.58
C ASN A 346 0.79 20.73 -3.21
N ARG A 347 -0.24 20.43 -2.40
CA ARG A 347 -1.62 20.34 -2.88
C ARG A 347 -2.20 21.68 -3.30
N LEU A 348 -1.91 22.77 -2.59
CA LEU A 348 -2.29 24.13 -2.99
C LEU A 348 -1.75 24.45 -4.38
N ASN A 349 -0.43 24.32 -4.56
CA ASN A 349 0.22 24.61 -5.85
C ASN A 349 -0.39 23.77 -6.98
N MET A 350 -0.68 22.50 -6.71
CA MET A 350 -1.26 21.60 -7.69
C MET A 350 -2.70 21.96 -8.06
N VAL A 351 -3.54 22.35 -7.10
CA VAL A 351 -4.90 22.83 -7.36
C VAL A 351 -4.86 24.13 -8.15
N GLU A 352 -4.03 25.09 -7.77
CA GLU A 352 -3.84 26.36 -8.50
C GLU A 352 -3.46 26.11 -9.97
N ASN A 353 -2.49 25.22 -10.21
CA ASN A 353 -2.00 24.91 -11.55
C ASN A 353 -3.01 24.13 -12.41
N ASN A 354 -3.93 23.38 -11.80
CA ASN A 354 -4.87 22.50 -12.51
C ASN A 354 -6.33 22.98 -12.42
N LEU A 355 -6.59 24.19 -11.92
CA LEU A 355 -7.95 24.72 -11.73
C LEU A 355 -8.78 24.71 -13.02
N HIS A 356 -8.13 24.96 -14.16
CA HIS A 356 -8.74 24.95 -15.49
C HIS A 356 -9.29 23.58 -15.93
N LYS A 357 -8.89 22.49 -15.27
CA LYS A 357 -9.38 21.12 -15.54
C LYS A 357 -10.68 20.80 -14.80
N LEU A 358 -11.09 21.63 -13.85
CA LEU A 358 -12.26 21.41 -13.02
C LEU A 358 -13.48 22.15 -13.58
N THR A 359 -14.66 21.57 -13.39
CA THR A 359 -15.95 22.15 -13.81
C THR A 359 -17.02 21.91 -12.73
N GLY A 360 -18.11 22.68 -12.79
CA GLY A 360 -19.25 22.55 -11.87
C GLY A 360 -18.85 22.65 -10.40
N ARG A 361 -19.47 21.79 -9.56
CA ARG A 361 -19.26 21.76 -8.10
C ARG A 361 -17.80 21.59 -7.70
N ALA A 362 -17.02 20.79 -8.44
CA ALA A 362 -15.61 20.59 -8.15
C ALA A 362 -14.80 21.90 -8.28
N LEU A 363 -15.12 22.73 -9.27
CA LEU A 363 -14.46 24.03 -9.46
C LEU A 363 -14.83 25.02 -8.35
N GLU A 364 -16.09 25.04 -7.92
CA GLU A 364 -16.56 25.89 -6.82
C GLU A 364 -15.83 25.55 -5.52
N LEU A 365 -15.80 24.27 -5.14
CA LEU A 365 -15.12 23.82 -3.93
C LEU A 365 -13.61 24.02 -4.00
N ALA A 366 -13.00 23.89 -5.20
CA ALA A 366 -11.58 24.15 -5.38
C ALA A 366 -11.25 25.63 -5.15
N LYS A 367 -12.11 26.56 -5.60
CA LYS A 367 -11.96 27.99 -5.31
C LYS A 367 -12.11 28.26 -3.82
N GLU A 368 -13.14 27.68 -3.19
CA GLU A 368 -13.33 27.80 -1.73
C GLU A 368 -12.12 27.26 -0.95
N PHE A 369 -11.57 26.12 -1.36
CA PHE A 369 -10.34 25.54 -0.79
C PHE A 369 -9.15 26.50 -0.85
N LEU A 370 -8.96 27.19 -1.98
CA LEU A 370 -7.88 28.17 -2.14
C LEU A 370 -8.12 29.43 -1.31
N GLU A 371 -9.36 29.91 -1.24
CA GLU A 371 -9.74 31.08 -0.43
C GLU A 371 -9.55 30.80 1.07
N ARG A 372 -9.93 29.61 1.53
CA ARG A 372 -9.88 29.19 2.94
C ARG A 372 -8.56 28.51 3.34
N LYS A 373 -7.51 28.61 2.51
CA LYS A 373 -6.21 27.97 2.77
C LYS A 373 -5.60 28.29 4.13
N ASN A 374 -5.84 29.49 4.65
CA ASN A 374 -5.35 29.90 5.97
C ASN A 374 -6.08 29.20 7.11
N GLU A 375 -7.38 28.95 6.99
CA GLU A 375 -8.15 28.17 7.98
C GLU A 375 -7.67 26.72 8.00
N ILE A 376 -7.49 26.10 6.83
CA ILE A 376 -6.96 24.73 6.72
C ILE A 376 -5.56 24.63 7.32
N ARG A 377 -4.67 25.57 6.98
CA ARG A 377 -3.33 25.65 7.58
C ARG A 377 -3.41 25.74 9.10
N LYS A 378 -4.32 26.59 9.62
CA LYS A 378 -4.55 26.74 11.05
C LYS A 378 -4.94 25.41 11.71
N ARG A 379 -5.87 24.65 11.11
CA ARG A 379 -6.26 23.31 11.63
C ARG A 379 -5.06 22.37 11.79
N PHE A 380 -4.09 22.40 10.88
CA PHE A 380 -2.89 21.57 10.99
C PHE A 380 -1.94 22.03 12.10
N VAL A 381 -1.72 23.34 12.24
CA VAL A 381 -0.79 23.88 13.25
C VAL A 381 -1.39 23.95 14.66
N ASP A 382 -2.72 23.89 14.79
CA ASP A 382 -3.43 23.81 16.07
C ASP A 382 -3.40 22.40 16.69
N PHE A 383 -2.70 21.42 16.08
CA PHE A 383 -2.42 20.13 16.70
C PHE A 383 -1.66 20.32 18.01
N ASP A 384 -2.26 19.93 19.13
CA ASP A 384 -1.68 20.09 20.46
C ASP A 384 -1.68 18.75 21.19
N TRP A 385 -0.49 18.14 21.28
CA TRP A 385 -0.32 16.84 21.91
C TRP A 385 -0.58 16.85 23.41
N THR A 386 -0.47 17.99 24.09
CA THR A 386 -0.61 18.07 25.57
C THR A 386 -2.03 17.74 26.03
N ARG A 387 -2.99 17.89 25.11
CA ARG A 387 -4.42 17.59 25.30
C ARG A 387 -4.78 16.15 24.96
N LEU A 388 -3.85 15.37 24.43
CA LEU A 388 -4.07 13.99 23.98
C LEU A 388 -3.57 13.00 25.04
N LYS A 389 -4.41 12.00 25.37
CA LYS A 389 -4.13 10.94 26.34
C LYS A 389 -4.11 9.55 25.71
N GLY A 390 -4.49 9.43 24.45
CA GLY A 390 -4.41 8.22 23.66
C GLY A 390 -2.97 7.80 23.36
N GLU A 391 -2.87 6.59 22.84
CA GLU A 391 -1.62 5.98 22.41
C GLU A 391 -1.51 5.96 20.89
N ARG A 392 -0.27 5.97 20.43
CA ARG A 392 0.12 5.75 19.04
C ARG A 392 0.76 4.37 18.94
N ILE A 393 0.39 3.64 17.90
CA ILE A 393 0.85 2.27 17.64
C ILE A 393 1.39 2.16 16.21
N ARG A 394 2.01 1.02 15.89
CA ARG A 394 2.15 0.64 14.48
C ARG A 394 0.75 0.39 13.92
N ILE A 395 0.48 0.92 12.73
CA ILE A 395 -0.81 0.81 12.03
C ILE A 395 -0.58 0.24 10.63
N HIS A 396 -1.65 -0.05 9.89
CA HIS A 396 -1.58 -0.42 8.48
C HIS A 396 -1.06 0.75 7.63
N GLY A 397 -1.53 1.97 7.89
CA GLY A 397 -0.99 3.20 7.31
C GLY A 397 -1.60 3.59 5.97
N ASP A 398 -2.03 2.63 5.13
CA ASP A 398 -2.84 2.89 3.92
C ASP A 398 -4.12 2.04 3.87
N TYR A 399 -4.91 2.07 4.95
CA TYR A 399 -6.06 1.17 5.10
C TYR A 399 -7.30 1.67 4.35
N HIS A 400 -7.82 0.85 3.43
CA HIS A 400 -9.05 1.10 2.67
C HIS A 400 -9.68 -0.22 2.18
N LEU A 401 -10.89 -0.19 1.63
CA LEU A 401 -11.64 -1.40 1.21
C LEU A 401 -10.90 -2.26 0.18
N GLY A 402 -10.02 -1.66 -0.63
CA GLY A 402 -9.20 -2.39 -1.61
C GLY A 402 -8.07 -3.23 -0.99
N GLN A 403 -7.73 -2.97 0.27
CA GLN A 403 -6.73 -3.75 1.04
C GLN A 403 -7.39 -4.78 1.96
N VAL A 404 -8.65 -5.10 1.69
CA VAL A 404 -9.44 -6.06 2.45
C VAL A 404 -10.02 -7.08 1.49
N LEU A 405 -9.77 -8.37 1.72
CA LEU A 405 -10.43 -9.45 1.00
C LEU A 405 -11.70 -9.89 1.70
N VAL A 406 -12.66 -10.38 0.92
CA VAL A 406 -13.89 -10.99 1.41
C VAL A 406 -13.78 -12.51 1.31
N GLN A 407 -13.99 -13.20 2.43
CA GLN A 407 -14.04 -14.67 2.47
C GLN A 407 -15.12 -15.13 3.44
N ASN A 408 -16.11 -15.91 2.97
CA ASN A 408 -17.14 -16.55 3.79
C ASN A 408 -17.79 -15.61 4.84
N ASP A 409 -18.25 -14.44 4.38
CA ASP A 409 -18.82 -13.37 5.21
C ASP A 409 -17.89 -12.71 6.25
N ASP A 410 -16.58 -12.94 6.14
CA ASP A 410 -15.53 -12.33 6.95
C ASP A 410 -14.52 -11.54 6.09
N PHE A 411 -13.65 -10.80 6.77
CA PHE A 411 -12.68 -9.90 6.14
C PHE A 411 -11.24 -10.26 6.51
N TYR A 412 -10.34 -10.18 5.52
CA TYR A 412 -8.91 -10.40 5.69
C TYR A 412 -8.13 -9.16 5.22
N ILE A 413 -7.22 -8.68 6.06
CA ILE A 413 -6.47 -7.44 5.81
C ILE A 413 -5.14 -7.79 5.12
N LEU A 414 -4.82 -7.05 4.06
CA LEU A 414 -3.63 -7.24 3.23
C LEU A 414 -2.70 -6.03 3.29
N ASP A 415 -1.50 -6.16 2.71
CA ASP A 415 -0.64 -5.05 2.25
C ASP A 415 -0.32 -3.97 3.29
N PHE A 416 0.49 -4.34 4.28
CA PHE A 416 0.91 -3.45 5.37
C PHE A 416 2.09 -2.54 4.96
N GLU A 417 2.22 -2.20 3.68
CA GLU A 417 3.33 -1.36 3.18
C GLU A 417 3.26 0.09 3.63
N GLY A 418 2.07 0.58 4.00
CA GLY A 418 1.78 1.99 4.30
C GLY A 418 1.70 2.88 3.05
N GLU A 419 1.44 4.18 3.25
CA GLU A 419 1.13 5.10 2.15
C GLU A 419 2.23 5.20 1.08
N PRO A 420 1.91 5.02 -0.22
CA PRO A 420 2.89 5.03 -1.30
C PRO A 420 3.77 6.29 -1.39
N GLU A 421 3.19 7.50 -1.19
CA GLU A 421 3.95 8.76 -1.24
C GLU A 421 4.83 8.99 0.00
N SER A 422 4.59 8.26 1.09
CA SER A 422 5.37 8.40 2.32
C SER A 422 6.74 7.75 2.21
N THR A 423 7.74 8.35 2.86
CA THR A 423 9.06 7.73 2.99
C THR A 423 8.97 6.47 3.86
N ILE A 424 9.88 5.51 3.66
CA ILE A 424 9.88 4.27 4.45
C ILE A 424 9.99 4.53 5.97
N ARG A 425 10.68 5.60 6.36
CA ARG A 425 10.82 6.01 7.76
C ARG A 425 9.48 6.50 8.30
N ASP A 426 8.77 7.33 7.54
CA ASP A 426 7.45 7.84 7.92
C ASP A 426 6.42 6.72 8.04
N ARG A 427 6.48 5.70 7.16
CA ARG A 427 5.58 4.53 7.23
C ARG A 427 5.78 3.67 8.48
N LYS A 428 6.92 3.79 9.17
CA LYS A 428 7.20 3.10 10.44
C LYS A 428 6.89 3.95 11.67
N VAL A 429 6.65 5.25 11.52
CA VAL A 429 6.27 6.11 12.64
C VAL A 429 4.96 5.61 13.23
N LYS A 430 4.90 5.48 14.57
CA LYS A 430 3.68 5.12 15.26
C LYS A 430 2.65 6.25 15.16
N GLN A 431 1.44 5.90 14.76
CA GLN A 431 0.33 6.81 14.48
C GLN A 431 -0.86 6.52 15.40
N PRO A 432 -1.81 7.47 15.53
CA PRO A 432 -3.12 7.15 16.08
C PRO A 432 -3.78 5.99 15.33
N PRO A 433 -4.37 4.99 16.00
CA PRO A 433 -5.20 3.97 15.36
C PRO A 433 -6.34 4.56 14.52
N LEU A 434 -6.82 5.75 14.91
CA LEU A 434 -7.87 6.48 14.19
C LEU A 434 -7.46 6.93 12.79
N LYS A 435 -6.16 6.89 12.43
CA LYS A 435 -5.70 7.17 11.07
C LYS A 435 -6.15 6.10 10.08
N ASP A 436 -6.05 4.81 10.45
CA ASP A 436 -6.58 3.71 9.62
C ASP A 436 -8.10 3.78 9.55
N VAL A 437 -8.77 4.10 10.67
CA VAL A 437 -10.23 4.31 10.70
C VAL A 437 -10.65 5.43 9.75
N ALA A 438 -9.93 6.56 9.75
CA ALA A 438 -10.17 7.66 8.82
C ALA A 438 -10.00 7.21 7.36
N GLY A 439 -8.94 6.43 7.06
CA GLY A 439 -8.73 5.84 5.72
C GLY A 439 -9.91 4.98 5.26
N MET A 440 -10.42 4.12 6.14
CA MET A 440 -11.58 3.30 5.84
C MET A 440 -12.87 4.13 5.65
N PHE A 441 -13.07 5.18 6.45
CA PHE A 441 -14.21 6.09 6.28
C PHE A 441 -14.15 6.85 4.96
N ARG A 442 -12.98 7.35 4.57
CA ARG A 442 -12.78 7.90 3.23
C ARG A 442 -13.09 6.86 2.16
N SER A 443 -12.68 5.61 2.34
CA SER A 443 -13.02 4.53 1.41
C SER A 443 -14.53 4.28 1.28
N PHE A 444 -15.31 4.38 2.36
CA PHE A 444 -16.78 4.27 2.29
C PHE A 444 -17.38 5.43 1.49
N HIS A 445 -16.92 6.65 1.76
CA HIS A 445 -17.35 7.85 1.05
C HIS A 445 -17.04 7.71 -0.45
N TYR A 446 -15.84 7.28 -0.80
CA TYR A 446 -15.46 7.00 -2.19
C TYR A 446 -16.33 5.91 -2.84
N ALA A 447 -16.64 4.83 -2.12
CA ALA A 447 -17.48 3.75 -2.66
C ALA A 447 -18.89 4.26 -2.99
N ILE A 448 -19.49 5.06 -2.09
CA ILE A 448 -20.80 5.69 -2.32
C ILE A 448 -20.79 6.55 -3.59
N TYR A 449 -19.81 7.46 -3.71
CA TYR A 449 -19.75 8.35 -4.87
C TYR A 449 -19.40 7.59 -6.15
N ALA A 450 -18.54 6.57 -6.10
CA ALA A 450 -18.26 5.71 -7.24
C ALA A 450 -19.51 4.98 -7.74
N THR A 451 -20.35 4.47 -6.82
CA THR A 451 -21.65 3.89 -7.16
C THR A 451 -22.59 4.91 -7.80
N ILE A 452 -22.67 6.13 -7.25
CA ILE A 452 -23.52 7.20 -7.83
C ILE A 452 -23.03 7.58 -9.23
N PHE A 453 -21.72 7.80 -9.42
CA PHE A 453 -21.17 8.16 -10.72
C PHE A 453 -21.25 7.03 -11.76
N GLY A 454 -21.11 5.78 -11.33
CA GLY A 454 -21.17 4.62 -12.21
C GLY A 454 -22.58 4.29 -12.71
N HIS A 455 -23.60 4.67 -11.94
CA HIS A 455 -24.99 4.26 -12.14
C HIS A 455 -25.98 5.44 -12.13
N GLU A 456 -25.53 6.67 -12.42
CA GLU A 456 -26.36 7.88 -12.33
C GLU A 456 -27.65 7.76 -13.16
N ALA A 457 -27.59 7.10 -14.31
CA ALA A 457 -28.73 6.90 -15.20
C ALA A 457 -29.72 5.83 -14.72
N ASP A 458 -29.33 5.00 -13.74
CA ASP A 458 -30.14 3.88 -13.25
C ASP A 458 -31.05 4.28 -12.08
N TYR A 459 -30.91 5.51 -11.56
CA TYR A 459 -31.64 5.96 -10.37
C TYR A 459 -32.66 7.07 -10.70
N PRO A 460 -33.81 7.13 -10.00
CA PRO A 460 -34.90 8.05 -10.33
C PRO A 460 -34.71 9.49 -9.79
N TYR A 461 -33.55 9.76 -9.17
CA TYR A 461 -33.23 11.02 -8.51
C TYR A 461 -32.16 11.78 -9.27
N ASN A 462 -32.18 13.11 -9.19
CA ASN A 462 -31.08 13.88 -9.74
C ASN A 462 -29.81 13.70 -8.88
N LYS A 463 -28.67 14.11 -9.44
CA LYS A 463 -27.36 13.95 -8.80
C LYS A 463 -27.24 14.56 -7.40
N GLU A 464 -27.85 15.71 -7.17
CA GLU A 464 -27.79 16.40 -5.86
C GLU A 464 -28.57 15.64 -4.78
N GLU A 465 -29.74 15.09 -5.16
CA GLU A 465 -30.55 14.24 -4.28
C GLU A 465 -29.82 12.93 -3.94
N LEU A 466 -29.15 12.32 -4.92
CA LEU A 466 -28.34 11.12 -4.71
C LEU A 466 -27.14 11.39 -3.79
N PHE A 467 -26.48 12.54 -3.94
CA PHE A 467 -25.42 12.95 -3.03
C PHE A 467 -25.94 13.17 -1.60
N LYS A 468 -27.08 13.83 -1.44
CA LYS A 468 -27.72 14.00 -0.12
C LYS A 468 -28.03 12.66 0.53
N ALA A 469 -28.56 11.70 -0.22
CA ALA A 469 -28.79 10.34 0.24
C ALA A 469 -27.46 9.66 0.63
N GLY A 470 -26.46 9.75 -0.24
CA GLY A 470 -25.12 9.22 0.00
C GLY A 470 -24.48 9.72 1.29
N GLU A 471 -24.54 11.02 1.55
CA GLU A 471 -24.05 11.62 2.80
C GLU A 471 -24.79 11.08 4.03
N LEU A 472 -26.11 10.91 3.93
CA LEU A 472 -26.89 10.35 5.02
C LEU A 472 -26.49 8.89 5.31
N LEU A 473 -26.38 8.08 4.27
CA LEU A 473 -25.94 6.68 4.39
C LEU A 473 -24.54 6.60 4.98
N TYR A 474 -23.60 7.41 4.48
CA TYR A 474 -22.22 7.49 4.97
C TYR A 474 -22.16 7.72 6.48
N ARG A 475 -22.97 8.64 7.03
CA ARG A 475 -23.00 8.90 8.49
C ARG A 475 -23.43 7.67 9.29
N TYR A 476 -24.44 6.94 8.83
CA TYR A 476 -24.85 5.70 9.49
C TYR A 476 -23.79 4.59 9.36
N MET A 477 -23.13 4.49 8.21
CA MET A 477 -22.04 3.51 8.02
C MET A 477 -20.89 3.75 9.00
N VAL A 478 -20.47 5.02 9.12
CA VAL A 478 -19.44 5.46 10.06
C VAL A 478 -19.86 5.22 11.51
N ALA A 479 -21.12 5.49 11.85
CA ALA A 479 -21.62 5.34 13.22
C ALA A 479 -21.61 3.88 13.69
N VAL A 480 -22.10 2.95 12.85
CA VAL A 480 -22.13 1.50 13.15
C VAL A 480 -20.72 0.92 13.23
N PHE A 481 -19.83 1.29 12.30
CA PHE A 481 -18.43 0.89 12.37
C PHE A 481 -17.77 1.38 13.65
N SER A 482 -17.91 2.69 13.94
CA SER A 482 -17.27 3.35 15.08
C SER A 482 -17.71 2.72 16.40
N ASP A 483 -19.00 2.38 16.52
CA ASP A 483 -19.54 1.76 17.71
C ASP A 483 -18.81 0.46 18.07
N THR A 484 -18.77 -0.48 17.12
CA THR A 484 -18.11 -1.78 17.33
C THR A 484 -16.61 -1.64 17.52
N TYR A 485 -15.97 -0.80 16.72
CA TYR A 485 -14.54 -0.56 16.82
C TYR A 485 -14.17 -0.04 18.21
N ILE A 486 -14.86 1.01 18.67
CA ILE A 486 -14.61 1.67 19.96
C ILE A 486 -14.86 0.72 21.14
N ASP A 487 -15.96 -0.04 21.11
CA ASP A 487 -16.25 -0.96 22.21
C ASP A 487 -15.21 -2.07 22.32
N TYR A 488 -14.77 -2.62 21.18
CA TYR A 488 -13.77 -3.67 21.19
C TYR A 488 -12.41 -3.16 21.70
N VAL A 489 -11.88 -2.06 21.17
CA VAL A 489 -10.57 -1.54 21.62
C VAL A 489 -10.58 -1.16 23.10
N ARG A 490 -11.69 -0.59 23.60
CA ARG A 490 -11.87 -0.29 25.03
C ARG A 490 -11.91 -1.56 25.88
N SER A 491 -12.61 -2.60 25.43
CA SER A 491 -12.68 -3.88 26.14
C SER A 491 -11.32 -4.58 26.26
N LYS A 492 -10.36 -4.21 25.40
CA LYS A 492 -9.00 -4.75 25.35
C LYS A 492 -7.94 -3.77 25.88
N ASN A 493 -8.35 -2.68 26.53
CA ASN A 493 -7.47 -1.68 27.14
C ASN A 493 -6.50 -0.95 26.18
N LEU A 494 -6.81 -0.89 24.88
CA LEU A 494 -6.05 -0.03 23.97
C LEU A 494 -6.54 1.41 24.13
N SER A 495 -5.65 2.32 24.57
CA SER A 495 -6.03 3.71 24.81
C SER A 495 -6.07 4.50 23.49
N ILE A 496 -7.26 4.90 23.07
CA ILE A 496 -7.47 5.80 21.91
C ILE A 496 -8.00 7.17 22.32
N GLY A 497 -7.87 7.52 23.60
CA GLY A 497 -8.33 8.81 24.13
C GLY A 497 -9.81 8.85 24.52
N TYR A 498 -10.22 9.98 25.12
CA TYR A 498 -11.61 10.24 25.52
C TYR A 498 -12.47 10.68 24.32
N LEU A 499 -13.78 10.87 24.50
CA LEU A 499 -14.69 11.20 23.39
C LEU A 499 -14.24 12.42 22.58
N GLY A 500 -13.99 13.55 23.23
CA GLY A 500 -13.54 14.77 22.54
C GLY A 500 -12.21 14.61 21.82
N GLU A 501 -11.26 13.89 22.41
CA GLU A 501 -9.98 13.55 21.78
C GLU A 501 -10.17 12.68 20.54
N ARG A 502 -10.99 11.63 20.61
CA ARG A 502 -11.26 10.75 19.48
C ARG A 502 -11.87 11.50 18.30
N THR A 503 -12.88 12.33 18.57
CA THR A 503 -13.50 13.17 17.54
C THR A 503 -12.48 14.13 16.92
N TYR A 504 -11.65 14.77 17.76
CA TYR A 504 -10.60 15.68 17.29
C TYR A 504 -9.57 14.98 16.39
N VAL A 505 -8.98 13.87 16.86
CA VAL A 505 -7.97 13.12 16.12
C VAL A 505 -8.54 12.54 14.83
N LEU A 506 -9.76 12.00 14.87
CA LEU A 506 -10.41 11.46 13.69
C LEU A 506 -10.65 12.54 12.63
N LYS A 507 -11.14 13.73 13.02
CA LYS A 507 -11.29 14.88 12.12
C LYS A 507 -9.95 15.31 11.53
N TYR A 508 -8.89 15.33 12.34
CA TYR A 508 -7.54 15.65 11.86
C TYR A 508 -7.07 14.64 10.81
N CYS A 509 -7.20 13.34 11.08
CA CYS A 509 -6.82 12.28 10.14
C CYS A 509 -7.66 12.27 8.87
N LEU A 510 -8.96 12.57 8.94
CA LEU A 510 -9.81 12.71 7.77
C LEU A 510 -9.40 13.91 6.90
N LEU A 511 -9.04 15.03 7.53
CA LEU A 511 -8.52 16.20 6.80
C LEU A 511 -7.17 15.89 6.15
N GLU A 512 -6.26 15.21 6.85
CA GLU A 512 -4.99 14.73 6.28
C GLU A 512 -5.23 13.86 5.05
N LYS A 513 -6.11 12.86 5.16
CA LYS A 513 -6.38 11.92 4.07
C LYS A 513 -7.09 12.60 2.89
N ALA A 514 -8.03 13.51 3.13
CA ALA A 514 -8.70 14.25 2.07
C ALA A 514 -7.73 15.18 1.30
N VAL A 515 -6.79 15.83 1.99
CA VAL A 515 -5.72 16.62 1.35
C VAL A 515 -4.78 15.71 0.57
N TYR A 516 -4.43 14.53 1.09
CA TYR A 516 -3.66 13.52 0.36
C TYR A 516 -4.32 13.15 -0.97
N GLU A 517 -5.59 12.71 -0.89
CA GLU A 517 -6.42 12.26 -2.01
C GLU A 517 -6.59 13.31 -3.10
N LEU A 518 -6.77 14.58 -2.72
CA LEU A 518 -6.83 15.68 -3.68
C LEU A 518 -5.61 15.69 -4.62
N GLY A 519 -4.44 15.35 -4.08
CA GLY A 519 -3.20 15.05 -4.81
C GLY A 519 -3.38 14.12 -5.99
N TYR A 520 -3.91 12.96 -5.67
CA TYR A 520 -4.06 11.84 -6.58
C TYR A 520 -5.13 12.13 -7.63
N GLU A 521 -6.28 12.67 -7.21
CA GLU A 521 -7.41 12.91 -8.12
C GLU A 521 -7.10 14.00 -9.15
N MET A 522 -6.44 15.09 -8.75
CA MET A 522 -6.10 16.16 -9.70
C MET A 522 -5.15 15.71 -10.81
N ASN A 523 -4.29 14.72 -10.55
CA ASN A 523 -3.36 14.17 -11.54
C ASN A 523 -4.00 13.05 -12.38
N SER A 524 -4.83 12.21 -11.77
CA SER A 524 -5.32 10.98 -12.39
C SER A 524 -6.75 11.07 -12.91
N ARG A 525 -7.65 11.73 -12.16
CA ARG A 525 -9.11 11.75 -12.39
C ARG A 525 -9.73 13.08 -11.92
N PRO A 526 -9.56 14.20 -12.65
CA PRO A 526 -9.98 15.52 -12.17
C PRO A 526 -11.47 15.63 -11.79
N LEU A 527 -12.36 14.85 -12.44
CA LEU A 527 -13.79 14.81 -12.11
C LEU A 527 -14.07 14.29 -10.69
N TRP A 528 -13.18 13.47 -10.14
CA TRP A 528 -13.32 12.87 -8.80
C TRP A 528 -12.81 13.81 -7.70
N ALA A 529 -12.18 14.94 -8.05
CA ALA A 529 -11.69 15.92 -7.07
C ALA A 529 -12.80 16.51 -6.19
N VAL A 530 -14.07 16.43 -6.61
CA VAL A 530 -15.22 16.80 -5.78
C VAL A 530 -15.26 16.02 -4.46
N ILE A 531 -14.87 14.74 -4.44
CA ILE A 531 -14.93 13.85 -3.26
C ILE A 531 -13.97 14.30 -2.14
N PRO A 532 -12.65 14.54 -2.39
CA PRO A 532 -11.76 15.10 -1.39
C PRO A 532 -12.11 16.55 -1.03
N LEU A 533 -12.56 17.36 -1.99
CA LEU A 533 -12.93 18.75 -1.72
C LEU A 533 -14.15 18.87 -0.79
N GLU A 534 -15.21 18.10 -1.03
CA GLU A 534 -16.37 18.03 -0.12
C GLU A 534 -15.95 17.53 1.27
N GLY A 535 -15.08 16.50 1.34
CA GLY A 535 -14.53 16.02 2.61
C GLY A 535 -13.81 17.12 3.40
N ILE A 536 -13.01 17.95 2.74
CA ILE A 536 -12.32 19.09 3.36
C ILE A 536 -13.35 20.12 3.83
N MET A 537 -14.30 20.52 2.97
CA MET A 537 -15.30 21.55 3.32
C MET A 537 -16.23 21.11 4.45
N SER A 538 -16.66 19.84 4.49
CA SER A 538 -17.45 19.29 5.59
C SER A 538 -16.75 19.46 6.94
N ILE A 539 -15.45 19.14 7.01
CA ILE A 539 -14.67 19.28 8.25
C ILE A 539 -14.49 20.74 8.65
N LEU A 540 -14.35 21.64 7.68
CA LEU A 540 -14.20 23.08 7.94
C LEU A 540 -15.50 23.76 8.38
N ASN A 541 -16.64 23.32 7.84
CA ASN A 541 -17.96 23.92 8.08
C ASN A 541 -18.62 23.44 9.38
N GLU A 542 -18.17 22.32 9.94
CA GLU A 542 -18.56 21.92 11.28
C GLU A 542 -18.06 22.96 12.31
N LYS A 543 -19.01 23.60 13.00
CA LYS A 543 -18.73 24.47 14.13
C LYS A 543 -18.06 23.66 15.25
N HIS A 544 -16.98 24.22 15.80
CA HIS A 544 -16.22 23.65 16.92
C HIS A 544 -17.03 23.52 18.19
#